data_AF-A0A062WW79-F1
#
_entry.id   AF-A0A062WW79-F1
#
_cell.length_a   1.000
_cell.length_b   1.000
_cell.length_c   1.000
_cell.angle_alpha   90.00
_cell.angle_beta   90.00
_cell.angle_gamma   90.00
#
_symmetry.space_group_name_H-M   'P 1'
#
loop_
_entity.id
_entity.type
_entity.pdbx_description
1 polymer ?
#
loop_
_entity_poly.entity_id
_entity_poly.type
_entity_poly.pdbx_seq_one_letter_code
_entity_poly.pdbx_strand_id
1 'polypeptide(L)' 'MPADHYQESTYGDAIADTYDDLYGTFAADPVQIKVLAAFAGDGPAVEVGSGTGRVALPWPARGSRSSGSTLPGR' A
#
# COMPACT_ATOMS: atom_id res chain seq x y z
N MET A 1 7.85 -15.64 -21.34
CA MET A 1 8.92 -14.75 -20.87
C MET A 1 9.69 -15.49 -19.78
N PRO A 2 11.02 -15.64 -19.86
CA PRO A 2 11.78 -16.28 -18.79
C PRO A 2 11.68 -15.42 -17.52
N ALA A 3 11.51 -16.06 -16.37
CA ALA A 3 11.34 -15.39 -15.07
C ALA A 3 12.60 -14.64 -14.60
N ASP A 4 13.74 -14.86 -15.27
CA ASP A 4 15.07 -14.40 -14.87
C ASP A 4 15.29 -12.88 -15.00
N HIS A 5 14.30 -12.14 -15.53
CA HIS A 5 14.32 -10.67 -15.64
C HIS A 5 13.35 -9.94 -14.71
N TYR A 6 12.54 -10.66 -13.93
CA TYR A 6 11.65 -10.01 -12.96
C TYR A 6 12.43 -9.65 -11.69
N GLN A 7 12.48 -8.36 -11.39
CA GLN A 7 12.95 -7.79 -10.12
C GLN A 7 11.75 -7.36 -9.29
N GLU A 8 11.99 -7.04 -8.02
CA GLU A 8 10.94 -6.56 -7.11
C GLU A 8 10.25 -5.28 -7.60
N SER A 9 10.98 -4.38 -8.27
CA SER A 9 10.41 -3.15 -8.83
C SER A 9 9.66 -3.37 -10.14
N THR A 10 9.91 -4.47 -10.87
CA THR A 10 9.42 -4.67 -12.25
C THR A 10 7.91 -4.55 -12.36
N TYR A 11 7.17 -5.05 -11.37
CA TYR A 11 5.71 -4.90 -11.35
C TYR A 11 5.29 -3.45 -11.09
N GLY A 12 5.86 -2.82 -10.04
CA GLY A 12 5.53 -1.46 -9.66
C GLY A 12 5.82 -0.47 -10.79
N ASP A 13 7.01 -0.54 -11.38
CA ASP A 13 7.45 0.32 -12.48
C ASP A 13 6.55 0.16 -13.71
N ALA A 14 6.10 -1.06 -14.01
CA ALA A 14 5.27 -1.34 -15.18
C ALA A 14 3.82 -0.86 -15.06
N ILE A 15 3.28 -0.75 -13.85
CA ILE A 15 1.85 -0.45 -13.63
C ILE A 15 1.60 0.92 -12.99
N ALA A 16 2.62 1.56 -12.41
CA ALA A 16 2.47 2.78 -11.59
C ALA A 16 1.61 3.87 -12.25
N ASP A 17 1.91 4.19 -13.52
CA ASP A 17 1.23 5.25 -14.26
C ASP A 17 -0.27 4.99 -14.51
N THR A 18 -0.70 3.72 -14.44
CA THR A 18 -2.09 3.31 -14.74
C THR A 18 -2.78 2.64 -13.56
N TYR A 19 -2.10 2.43 -12.44
CA TYR A 19 -2.61 1.62 -11.34
C TYR A 19 -3.89 2.21 -10.74
N ASP A 20 -3.91 3.52 -10.52
CA ASP A 20 -5.09 4.21 -9.99
C ASP A 20 -6.17 4.43 -11.06
N ASP A 21 -5.82 4.45 -12.35
CA ASP A 21 -6.84 4.47 -13.42
C ASP A 21 -7.58 3.13 -13.50
N LEU A 22 -6.85 2.02 -13.35
CA LEU A 22 -7.39 0.66 -13.39
C LEU A 22 -8.14 0.28 -12.10
N TYR A 23 -7.62 0.73 -10.95
CA TYR A 23 -8.08 0.27 -9.64
C TYR A 23 -8.49 1.39 -8.68
N GLY A 24 -8.59 2.64 -9.12
CA GLY A 24 -8.94 3.78 -8.25
C GLY A 24 -10.30 3.67 -7.58
N THR A 25 -11.22 2.91 -8.17
CA THR A 25 -12.54 2.62 -7.60
C THR A 25 -12.53 1.48 -6.57
N PHE A 26 -11.46 0.69 -6.52
CA PHE A 26 -11.26 -0.32 -5.48
C PHE A 26 -10.73 0.38 -4.23
N ALA A 27 -11.62 0.87 -3.38
CA ALA A 27 -11.24 1.41 -2.08
C ALA A 27 -10.95 0.27 -1.09
N ALA A 28 -10.04 0.52 -0.14
CA ALA A 28 -9.88 -0.38 1.00
C ALA A 28 -11.18 -0.42 1.82
N ASP A 29 -11.63 -1.63 2.17
CA ASP A 29 -12.83 -1.82 2.98
C ASP A 29 -12.65 -1.14 4.36
N PRO A 30 -13.57 -0.28 4.80
CA PRO A 30 -13.49 0.35 6.13
C PRO A 30 -13.37 -0.65 7.29
N VAL A 31 -13.93 -1.86 7.16
CA VAL A 31 -13.79 -2.94 8.14
C VAL A 31 -12.35 -3.45 8.19
N GLN A 32 -11.70 -3.63 7.03
CA GLN A 32 -10.28 -3.99 6.96
C GLN A 32 -9.42 -2.95 7.70
N ILE A 33 -9.65 -1.66 7.45
CA ILE A 33 -8.90 -0.58 8.11
C ILE A 33 -9.09 -0.60 9.63
N LYS A 34 -10.33 -0.81 10.12
CA LYS A 34 -10.60 -0.90 11.56
C LYS A 34 -9.90 -2.09 12.21
N VAL A 35 -9.88 -3.25 11.54
CA VAL A 35 -9.20 -4.45 12.03
C VAL A 35 -7.70 -4.20 12.14
N LEU A 36 -7.08 -3.64 11.09
CA LEU A 36 -5.66 -3.32 11.09
C LEU A 36 -5.29 -2.29 12.17
N ALA A 37 -6.11 -1.25 12.35
CA ALA A 37 -5.92 -0.26 13.40
C ALA A 37 -6.03 -0.87 14.81
N ALA A 38 -6.96 -1.80 15.02
CA ALA A 38 -7.08 -2.50 16.30
C ALA A 38 -5.84 -3.36 16.62
N PHE A 39 -5.24 -4.00 15.61
CA PHE A 39 -3.99 -4.75 15.79
C PHE A 39 -2.78 -3.87 16.08
N ALA A 40 -2.71 -2.68 15.47
CA ALA A 40 -1.65 -1.71 15.73
C ALA A 40 -1.74 -1.07 17.13
N GLY A 41 -2.94 -1.04 17.72
CA GLY A 41 -3.19 -0.35 18.98
C GLY A 41 -2.88 1.15 18.86
N ASP A 42 -2.29 1.72 19.91
CA ASP A 42 -1.87 3.14 19.92
C ASP A 42 -0.51 3.38 19.24
N GLY A 43 0.13 2.32 18.74
CA GLY A 43 1.45 2.37 18.13
C GLY A 43 1.42 2.77 16.64
N PRO A 44 2.58 3.11 16.06
CA PRO A 44 2.71 3.27 14.61
C PRO A 44 2.62 1.91 13.89
N ALA A 45 2.10 1.92 12.67
CA ALA A 45 2.05 0.78 11.76
C ALA A 45 2.84 1.08 10.48
N VAL A 46 3.44 0.05 9.90
CA VAL A 46 4.18 0.13 8.63
C VAL A 46 3.49 -0.77 7.61
N GLU A 47 3.13 -0.19 6.46
CA GLU A 47 2.67 -0.92 5.28
C GLU A 47 3.86 -1.14 4.33
N VAL A 48 4.17 -2.42 4.07
CA VAL A 48 5.23 -2.82 3.13
C VAL A 48 4.62 -3.05 1.76
N GLY A 49 5.17 -2.39 0.73
CA GLY A 49 4.64 -2.47 -0.63
C GLY A 49 3.36 -1.64 -0.81
N SER A 50 3.32 -0.45 -0.21
CA SER A 50 2.10 0.37 -0.14
C SER A 50 1.59 0.86 -1.50
N GLY A 51 2.43 0.85 -2.53
CA GLY A 51 2.07 1.33 -3.86
C GLY A 51 1.53 2.76 -3.80
N THR A 52 0.28 2.96 -4.23
CA THR A 52 -0.42 4.26 -4.20
C THR A 52 -1.06 4.62 -2.85
N GLY A 53 -0.83 3.83 -1.79
CA GLY A 53 -1.24 4.16 -0.42
C GLY A 53 -2.70 3.85 -0.10
N ARG A 54 -3.32 2.91 -0.81
CA ARG A 54 -4.75 2.57 -0.70
C ARG A 54 -5.19 2.15 0.70
N VAL A 55 -4.29 1.58 1.50
CA VAL A 55 -4.54 1.16 2.89
C VAL A 55 -3.93 2.16 3.89
N ALA A 56 -2.73 2.68 3.62
CA ALA A 56 -2.09 3.69 4.47
C ALA A 56 -2.84 5.03 4.56
N LEU A 57 -3.38 5.55 3.46
CA LEU A 57 -4.07 6.85 3.40
C LEU A 57 -5.37 6.91 4.23
N PRO A 58 -6.28 5.92 4.23
CA PRO A 58 -7.51 5.95 5.03
C PRO A 58 -7.30 5.65 6.52
N TRP A 59 -6.05 5.61 7.02
CA TRP A 59 -5.76 5.29 8.41
C TRP A 59 -6.43 6.27 9.39
N PRO A 60 -7.06 5.78 10.48
CA PRO A 60 -7.78 6.65 11.42
C PRO A 60 -6.84 7.61 12.15
N ALA A 61 -7.20 8.89 12.21
CA ALA A 61 -6.39 9.98 12.77
C ALA A 61 -6.15 9.93 14.30
N ARG A 62 -6.53 8.86 15.00
CA ARG A 62 -6.45 8.79 16.47
C ARG A 62 -5.17 8.08 16.89
N GLY A 63 -4.16 8.85 17.30
CA GLY A 63 -2.95 8.40 18.02
C GLY A 63 -1.96 7.54 17.23
N SER A 64 -2.44 6.77 16.26
CA SER A 64 -1.69 5.87 15.41
C SER A 64 -1.29 6.55 14.10
N ARG A 65 -0.07 6.22 13.64
CA ARG A 65 0.50 6.73 12.38
C ARG A 65 0.80 5.55 11.49
N SER A 66 0.35 5.60 10.23
CA SER A 66 0.79 4.68 9.17
C SER A 66 1.89 5.34 8.34
N SER A 67 2.85 4.53 7.87
CA SER A 67 3.80 4.94 6.83
C SER A 67 3.85 3.85 5.76
N GLY A 68 3.94 4.27 4.50
CA GLY A 68 4.09 3.37 3.35
C GLY A 68 5.52 3.36 2.87
N SER A 69 6.05 2.17 2.57
CA SER A 69 7.33 2.00 1.89
C SER A 69 7.09 1.32 0.55
N THR A 70 7.47 2.00 -0.53
CA THR A 70 7.58 1.44 -1.89
C THR A 70 9.06 1.47 -2.28
N LEU A 71 9.55 0.43 -2.92
CA LEU A 71 10.93 0.42 -3.38
C LEU A 71 11.09 1.32 -4.61
N PRO A 72 12.17 2.13 -4.67
CA PRO A 72 12.46 2.92 -5.84
C PRO A 72 12.84 2.00 -7.02
N GLY A 73 12.23 2.24 -8.18
CA GLY A 73 12.74 1.78 -9.47
C GLY A 73 14.10 2.40 -9.74
N ARG A 74 15.04 1.60 -10.25
CA ARG A 74 16.43 1.99 -10.48
C ARG A 74 16.62 2.58 -11.88
#